data_AF-A0A960V1Q9-F1
#
_entry.id   AF-A0A960V1Q9-F1
#
_cell.length_a   1.000
_cell.length_b   1.000
_cell.length_c   1.000
_cell.angle_alpha   90.00
_cell.angle_beta   90.00
_cell.angle_gamma   90.00
#
_symmetry.space_group_name_H-M   'P 1'
#
loop_
_entity.id
_entity.type
_entity.pdbx_description
1 polymer ?
#
loop_
_entity_poly.entity_id
_entity_poly.type
_entity_poly.pdbx_seq_one_letter_code
_entity_poly.pdbx_strand_id
1 'polypeptide(L)'
;MKKTFALAVTLAMVFAFATNVPAEEEMLDCDELVELSEALDTISAAVDDAEAEDLNEIDSDLGDVIKALRVVAKSEGNSSLTGALNRLEAAYKAKNQAAFVKAIDGVTEAIDAIEDEDC
;
A
#
# COMPACT_ATOMS: atom_id res chain seq x y z
N MET A 1 10.13 -25.35 18.34
CA MET A 1 11.30 -24.74 17.66
C MET A 1 10.80 -23.45 17.06
N LYS A 2 11.16 -22.30 17.65
CA LYS A 2 10.72 -20.99 17.17
C LYS A 2 11.53 -20.66 15.91
N LYS A 3 10.90 -20.74 14.75
CA LYS A 3 11.49 -20.29 13.49
C LYS A 3 11.21 -18.79 13.41
N THR A 4 12.16 -17.98 13.86
CA THR A 4 12.17 -16.55 13.56
C THR A 4 12.37 -16.41 12.06
N PHE A 5 11.28 -16.27 11.31
CA PHE A 5 11.35 -15.81 9.94
C PHE A 5 11.62 -14.31 10.02
N ALA A 6 12.89 -13.94 9.87
CA ALA A 6 13.23 -12.57 9.58
C ALA A 6 12.62 -12.26 8.22
N LEU A 7 11.44 -11.66 8.21
CA LEU A 7 10.85 -11.02 7.05
C LEU A 7 11.72 -9.81 6.75
N ALA A 8 12.88 -10.07 6.13
CA ALA A 8 13.72 -9.05 5.55
C ALA A 8 12.97 -8.56 4.30
N VAL A 9 11.91 -7.80 4.51
CA VAL A 9 11.24 -7.04 3.46
C VAL A 9 12.25 -6.00 3.03
N THR A 10 12.99 -6.31 1.96
CA THR A 10 13.79 -5.35 1.20
C THR A 10 12.86 -4.35 0.53
N LEU A 11 12.16 -3.54 1.34
CA LEU A 11 11.32 -2.41 0.94
C LEU A 11 12.20 -1.19 0.63
N ALA A 12 13.30 -1.40 -0.09
CA ALA A 12 14.35 -0.39 -0.25
C ALA A 12 14.46 0.18 -1.67
N MET A 13 13.68 -0.31 -2.65
CA MET A 13 13.89 0.07 -4.06
C MET A 13 12.85 1.01 -4.68
N VAL A 14 11.67 1.21 -4.08
CA VAL A 14 10.62 2.01 -4.75
C VAL A 14 10.68 3.51 -4.42
N PHE A 15 11.35 3.92 -3.33
CA PHE A 15 11.34 5.33 -2.88
C PHE A 15 12.55 6.17 -3.34
N ALA A 16 13.08 5.93 -4.54
CA ALA A 16 14.22 6.70 -5.07
C ALA A 16 13.83 8.02 -5.77
N PHE A 17 12.56 8.46 -5.73
CA PHE A 17 12.08 9.63 -6.48
C PHE A 17 12.11 10.97 -5.72
N ALA A 18 12.88 11.09 -4.63
CA ALA A 18 13.01 12.37 -3.92
C ALA A 18 14.15 13.25 -4.50
N THR A 19 14.09 13.60 -5.79
CA THR A 19 14.88 14.72 -6.33
C THR A 19 13.99 15.95 -6.49
N ASN A 20 14.03 16.84 -5.50
CA ASN A 20 13.64 18.27 -5.49
C ASN A 20 13.02 18.86 -6.78
N VAL A 21 11.81 18.47 -7.14
CA VAL A 21 10.95 19.15 -8.13
C VAL A 21 9.78 19.77 -7.38
N PRO A 22 9.38 21.02 -7.67
CA PRO A 22 8.20 21.63 -7.04
C PRO A 22 7.00 20.71 -7.22
N ALA A 23 6.33 20.38 -6.10
CA ALA A 23 5.17 19.51 -6.03
C ALA A 23 3.97 20.12 -6.77
N GLU A 24 3.97 19.99 -8.10
CA GLU A 24 2.73 19.70 -8.81
C GLU A 24 2.38 18.26 -8.39
N GLU A 25 1.15 18.03 -7.93
CA GLU A 25 0.66 16.67 -7.65
C GLU A 25 0.55 15.99 -9.03
N GLU A 26 1.66 15.45 -9.53
CA GLU A 26 1.70 14.69 -10.76
C GLU A 26 0.88 13.41 -10.51
N MET A 27 -0.06 13.13 -11.41
CA MET A 27 -0.74 11.85 -11.45
C MET A 27 0.29 10.77 -11.78
N LEU A 28 0.11 9.58 -11.22
CA LEU A 28 0.97 8.45 -11.56
C LEU A 28 0.75 8.07 -13.02
N ASP A 29 1.81 7.70 -13.72
CA ASP A 29 1.66 7.08 -15.04
C ASP A 29 1.19 5.61 -14.94
N CYS A 30 0.79 5.04 -16.08
CA CYS A 30 0.26 3.68 -16.13
C CYS A 30 1.26 2.62 -15.63
N ASP A 31 2.55 2.79 -15.93
CA ASP A 31 3.57 1.84 -15.47
C ASP A 31 3.74 1.95 -13.95
N GLU A 32 3.69 3.17 -13.40
CA GLU A 32 3.73 3.43 -11.95
C GLU A 32 2.50 2.86 -11.22
N LEU A 33 1.30 2.92 -11.83
CA LEU A 33 0.08 2.32 -11.26
C LEU A 33 0.19 0.79 -11.19
N VAL A 34 0.71 0.15 -12.25
CA VAL A 34 0.95 -1.30 -12.27
C VAL A 34 1.97 -1.70 -11.21
N GLU A 35 3.12 -1.01 -11.15
CA GLU A 35 4.15 -1.30 -10.13
C GLU A 35 3.60 -1.15 -8.70
N LEU A 36 2.74 -0.16 -8.47
CA LEU A 36 2.10 0.05 -7.18
C LEU A 36 1.10 -1.08 -6.85
N SER A 37 0.30 -1.50 -7.81
CA SER A 37 -0.65 -2.61 -7.68
C SER A 37 0.08 -3.92 -7.32
N GLU A 38 1.13 -4.27 -8.06
CA GLU A 38 1.96 -5.45 -7.79
C GLU A 38 2.65 -5.42 -6.41
N ALA A 39 3.11 -4.23 -6.00
CA ALA A 39 3.72 -4.06 -4.68
C ALA A 39 2.70 -4.27 -3.56
N LEU A 40 1.47 -3.78 -3.73
CA LEU A 40 0.38 -3.99 -2.78
C LEU A 40 0.00 -5.46 -2.67
N ASP A 41 -0.13 -6.17 -3.79
CA ASP A 41 -0.40 -7.62 -3.79
C ASP A 41 0.69 -8.41 -3.06
N THR A 42 1.96 -8.02 -3.25
CA THR A 42 3.08 -8.61 -2.53
C THR A 42 2.96 -8.39 -1.01
N ILE A 43 2.57 -7.19 -0.58
CA ILE A 43 2.32 -6.90 0.84
C ILE A 43 1.12 -7.71 1.34
N SER A 44 0.03 -7.79 0.57
CA SER A 44 -1.18 -8.54 0.93
C SER A 44 -0.83 -10.01 1.19
N ALA A 45 -0.12 -10.65 0.26
CA ALA A 45 0.33 -12.03 0.39
C ALA A 45 1.29 -12.24 1.57
N ALA A 46 2.25 -11.32 1.77
CA ALA A 46 3.19 -11.41 2.89
C ALA A 46 2.48 -11.27 4.25
N VAL A 47 1.46 -10.41 4.34
CA VAL A 47 0.67 -10.26 5.56
C VAL A 47 -0.28 -11.43 5.76
N ASP A 48 -0.86 -12.01 4.70
CA ASP A 48 -1.74 -13.18 4.83
C ASP A 48 -0.98 -14.45 5.28
N ASP A 49 0.27 -14.61 4.83
CA ASP A 49 1.14 -15.73 5.23
C ASP A 49 1.80 -15.55 6.61
N ALA A 50 1.82 -14.32 7.14
CA ALA A 50 2.39 -14.02 8.45
C ALA A 50 1.54 -14.59 9.61
N GLU A 51 2.17 -15.00 10.71
CA GLU A 51 1.39 -15.32 11.91
C GLU A 51 0.83 -14.02 12.51
N ALA A 52 -0.38 -14.06 13.09
CA ALA A 52 -1.09 -12.88 13.57
C ALA A 52 -0.32 -12.00 14.58
N GLU A 53 0.75 -12.51 15.19
CA GLU A 53 1.63 -11.78 16.10
C GLU A 53 2.59 -10.80 15.38
N ASP A 54 2.85 -10.99 14.08
CA ASP A 54 3.85 -10.25 13.28
C ASP A 54 3.37 -8.85 12.82
N LEU A 55 2.07 -8.58 12.82
CA LEU A 55 1.52 -7.24 12.52
C LEU A 55 1.89 -6.17 13.54
N ASN A 56 2.31 -6.58 14.73
CA ASN A 56 2.83 -5.66 15.73
C ASN A 56 4.26 -5.20 15.39
N GLU A 57 5.01 -5.94 14.58
CA GLU A 57 6.37 -5.57 14.14
C GLU A 57 6.37 -4.76 12.84
N ILE A 58 5.31 -4.82 12.03
CA ILE A 58 5.17 -4.13 10.72
C ILE A 58 4.90 -2.61 10.86
N ASP A 59 5.09 -2.02 12.06
CA ASP A 59 4.36 -0.81 12.44
C ASP A 59 4.79 0.51 11.74
N SER A 60 6.07 0.82 11.54
CA SER A 60 6.41 2.16 10.99
C SER A 60 6.22 2.26 9.48
N ASP A 61 6.71 1.26 8.76
CA ASP A 61 6.91 1.37 7.31
C ASP A 61 5.57 1.29 6.58
N LEU A 62 4.65 0.47 7.08
CA LEU A 62 3.29 0.35 6.57
C LEU A 62 2.47 1.62 6.78
N GLY A 63 2.68 2.29 7.92
CA GLY A 63 2.04 3.57 8.22
C GLY A 63 2.49 4.67 7.25
N ASP A 64 3.75 4.63 6.79
CA ASP A 64 4.26 5.56 5.80
C ASP A 64 3.81 5.22 4.38
N VAL A 65 3.67 3.94 4.03
CA VAL A 65 3.03 3.49 2.78
C VAL A 65 1.59 4.02 2.69
N ILE A 66 0.79 3.87 3.76
CA ILE A 66 -0.60 4.39 3.79
C ILE A 66 -0.64 5.91 3.58
N LYS A 67 0.32 6.66 4.14
CA LYS A 67 0.41 8.11 3.93
C LYS A 67 0.78 8.45 2.49
N ALA A 68 1.74 7.73 1.90
CA ALA A 68 2.15 7.93 0.50
C ALA A 68 0.98 7.66 -0.46
N LEU A 69 0.27 6.54 -0.28
CA LEU A 69 -0.93 6.21 -1.06
C LEU A 69 -2.03 7.28 -0.92
N ARG A 70 -2.14 7.93 0.25
CA ARG A 70 -3.10 9.02 0.45
C ARG A 70 -2.73 10.29 -0.34
N VAL A 71 -1.44 10.52 -0.59
CA VAL A 71 -1.00 11.59 -1.50
C VAL A 71 -1.42 11.25 -2.93
N VAL A 72 -1.19 10.02 -3.37
CA VAL A 72 -1.62 9.52 -4.69
C VAL A 72 -3.13 9.68 -4.85
N ALA A 73 -3.93 9.16 -3.92
CA ALA A 73 -5.39 9.25 -3.99
C ALA A 73 -5.93 10.69 -4.08
N LYS A 74 -5.19 11.64 -3.50
CA LYS A 74 -5.52 13.06 -3.57
C LYS A 74 -5.13 13.67 -4.92
N SER A 75 -3.98 13.28 -5.47
CA SER A 75 -3.53 13.63 -6.83
C SER A 75 -4.54 13.15 -7.88
N GLU A 76 -4.90 11.87 -7.81
CA GLU A 76 -5.84 11.21 -8.73
C GLU A 76 -7.30 11.69 -8.57
N GLY A 77 -7.63 12.41 -7.48
CA GLY A 77 -9.01 12.82 -7.19
C GLY A 77 -10.00 11.65 -7.01
N ASN A 78 -9.50 10.43 -6.82
CA ASN A 78 -10.30 9.22 -6.85
C ASN A 78 -10.94 8.92 -5.48
N SER A 79 -12.27 9.03 -5.43
CA SER A 79 -13.04 8.82 -4.20
C SER A 79 -13.10 7.35 -3.75
N SER A 80 -13.01 6.41 -4.69
CA SER A 80 -12.98 4.97 -4.39
C SER A 80 -11.66 4.60 -3.72
N LEU A 81 -10.53 5.06 -4.27
CA LEU A 81 -9.20 4.88 -3.69
C LEU A 81 -9.11 5.52 -2.30
N THR A 82 -9.62 6.74 -2.14
CA THR A 82 -9.73 7.40 -0.83
C THR A 82 -10.53 6.55 0.18
N GLY A 83 -11.66 5.98 -0.27
CA GLY A 83 -12.50 5.10 0.54
C GLY A 83 -11.81 3.80 0.96
N ALA A 84 -11.05 3.19 0.05
CA ALA A 84 -10.25 1.99 0.31
C ALA A 84 -9.14 2.28 1.33
N LEU A 85 -8.40 3.37 1.16
CA LEU A 85 -7.33 3.78 2.07
C LEU A 85 -7.83 4.08 3.50
N ASN A 86 -9.05 4.60 3.65
CA ASN A 86 -9.66 4.78 4.96
C ASN A 86 -9.92 3.44 5.68
N ARG A 87 -10.30 2.40 4.93
CA ARG A 87 -10.48 1.05 5.48
C ARG A 87 -9.13 0.43 5.83
N LEU A 88 -8.12 0.64 4.99
CA LEU A 88 -6.76 0.16 5.23
C LEU A 88 -6.18 0.77 6.51
N GLU A 89 -6.27 2.09 6.66
CA GLU A 89 -5.82 2.79 7.86
C GLU A 89 -6.58 2.33 9.12
N ALA A 90 -7.89 2.11 9.01
CA ALA A 90 -8.69 1.62 10.13
C ALA A 90 -8.28 0.19 10.53
N ALA A 91 -8.06 -0.69 9.56
CA ALA A 91 -7.62 -2.07 9.81
C ALA A 91 -6.22 -2.13 10.43
N TYR A 92 -5.30 -1.31 9.92
CA TYR A 92 -3.96 -1.16 10.46
C TYR A 92 -3.98 -0.65 11.92
N LYS A 93 -4.74 0.41 12.21
CA LYS A 93 -4.90 0.93 13.59
C LYS A 93 -5.55 -0.08 14.52
N ALA A 94 -6.47 -0.90 14.01
CA ALA A 94 -7.13 -1.95 14.76
C ALA A 94 -6.28 -3.22 14.93
N LYS A 95 -5.08 -3.28 14.31
CA LYS A 95 -4.21 -4.47 14.26
C LYS A 95 -4.97 -5.73 13.84
N ASN A 96 -5.89 -5.59 12.90
CA ASN A 96 -6.73 -6.69 12.42
C ASN A 96 -6.21 -7.19 11.07
N GLN A 97 -5.50 -8.32 11.08
CA GLN A 97 -4.88 -8.92 9.90
C GLN A 97 -5.84 -9.17 8.75
N ALA A 98 -6.92 -9.91 9.00
CA ALA A 98 -7.88 -10.24 7.95
C ALA A 98 -8.55 -8.99 7.37
N ALA A 99 -8.82 -7.99 8.22
CA ALA A 99 -9.35 -6.71 7.73
C ALA A 99 -8.30 -5.90 6.96
N PHE A 100 -7.02 -6.06 7.28
CA PHE A 100 -5.91 -5.36 6.65
C PHE A 100 -5.64 -5.92 5.26
N VAL A 101 -5.48 -7.24 5.12
CA VAL A 101 -5.37 -7.95 3.83
C VAL A 101 -6.51 -7.55 2.91
N LYS A 102 -7.76 -7.71 3.38
CA LYS A 102 -8.95 -7.32 2.61
C LYS A 102 -8.97 -5.84 2.22
N ALA A 103 -8.37 -4.97 3.03
CA ALA A 103 -8.30 -3.56 2.71
C ALA A 103 -7.18 -3.23 1.73
N ILE A 104 -6.08 -3.99 1.69
CA ILE A 104 -5.08 -3.90 0.63
C ILE A 104 -5.72 -4.30 -0.69
N ASP A 105 -6.41 -5.43 -0.75
CA ASP A 105 -7.07 -5.89 -1.98
C ASP A 105 -8.02 -4.82 -2.53
N GLY A 106 -8.76 -4.13 -1.65
CA GLY A 106 -9.63 -3.02 -2.06
C GLY A 106 -8.91 -1.75 -2.50
N VAL A 107 -7.65 -1.54 -2.09
CA VAL A 107 -6.79 -0.46 -2.61
C VAL A 107 -6.24 -0.86 -3.98
N THR A 108 -5.78 -2.10 -4.15
CA THR A 108 -5.36 -2.67 -5.44
C THR A 108 -6.48 -2.55 -6.47
N GLU A 109 -7.69 -3.04 -6.16
CA GLU A 109 -8.86 -2.93 -7.06
C GLU A 109 -9.17 -1.47 -7.46
N ALA A 110 -8.93 -0.51 -6.56
CA ALA A 110 -9.17 0.91 -6.85
C ALA A 110 -8.07 1.53 -7.71
N ILE A 111 -6.84 1.03 -7.64
CA ILE A 111 -5.72 1.42 -8.51
C ILE A 111 -5.90 0.81 -9.90
N ASP A 112 -6.22 -0.49 -9.97
CA ASP A 112 -6.52 -1.18 -11.24
C ASP A 112 -7.68 -0.50 -11.99
N ALA A 113 -8.69 -0.01 -11.26
CA ALA A 113 -9.79 0.73 -11.87
C ALA A 113 -9.35 2.10 -12.43
N ILE A 114 -8.33 2.74 -11.86
CA ILE A 114 -7.74 3.97 -12.42
C ILE A 114 -6.95 3.61 -13.68
N GLU A 115 -6.14 2.55 -13.62
CA GLU A 115 -5.41 2.04 -14.79
C GLU A 115 -6.36 1.71 -15.96
N ASP A 116 -7.42 0.95 -15.70
CA ASP A 116 -8.43 0.58 -16.72
C ASP A 116 -9.15 1.80 -17.33
N GLU A 117 -9.29 2.90 -16.58
CA GLU A 117 -9.93 4.13 -17.04
C GLU A 117 -8.97 5.02 -17.85
N ASP A 118 -7.69 5.05 -17.48
CA ASP A 118 -6.73 6.05 -17.96
C ASP A 118 -5.66 5.53 -18.98
N CYS A 119 -5.54 4.21 -19.24
CA CYS A 119 -4.39 3.61 -19.97
C CYS A 119 -4.60 3.03 -21.41
#